data_AF-A0A7J6WK98-F1
#
_entry.id   AF-A0A7J6WK98-F1
#
_cell.length_a   1.000
_cell.length_b   1.000
_cell.length_c   1.000
_cell.angle_alpha   90.00
_cell.angle_beta   90.00
_cell.angle_gamma   90.00
#
_symmetry.space_group_name_H-M   'P 1'
#
loop_
_entity.id
_entity.type
_entity.pdbx_description
1 polymer ?
#
loop_
_entity_poly.entity_id
_entity_poly.type
_entity_poly.pdbx_seq_one_letter_code
_entity_poly.pdbx_strand_id
1 'polypeptide(L)'
;MQRRNFHLASRCPVCREEVETKDHVLYECKSAKEVWNMLATLFKHHEGPSNIEGALRMNKLHSSLVKEIWQACSITTMVQLWKARNKALYGEKATSTGTIMYMCRAAAYHKSDKCMNNNVTDLEILHNLELKTRVKQLMKVMECYWCVPPLGYIKANTDAQQEVIQVRLDGSSSLEINQINDL
;
A
#
# COMPACT_ATOMS: atom_id res chain seq x y z
N MET A 1 41.57 -10.91 8.68
CA MET A 1 42.19 -9.93 9.60
C MET A 1 41.14 -8.91 10.04
N GLN A 2 40.53 -9.07 11.21
CA GLN A 2 39.82 -7.99 11.90
C GLN A 2 40.14 -8.12 13.39
N ARG A 3 41.15 -7.37 13.82
CA ARG A 3 41.46 -7.15 15.24
C ARG A 3 41.59 -5.64 15.43
N ARG A 4 40.55 -5.04 16.01
CA ARG A 4 40.56 -4.00 17.05
C ARG A 4 39.24 -3.23 17.03
N ASN A 5 38.59 -3.16 18.19
CA ASN A 5 37.42 -2.34 18.50
C ASN A 5 37.75 -0.84 18.44
N PHE A 6 38.11 -0.34 17.26
CA PHE A 6 38.08 1.09 16.98
C PHE A 6 36.81 1.37 16.18
N HIS A 7 35.84 2.02 16.81
CA HIS A 7 34.84 2.77 16.06
C HIS A 7 35.55 3.97 15.43
N LEU A 8 36.30 3.75 14.35
CA LEU A 8 36.51 4.82 13.39
C LEU A 8 35.11 5.15 12.88
N ALA A 9 34.58 6.30 13.30
CA ALA A 9 33.46 6.92 12.61
C ALA A 9 33.88 7.08 11.14
N SER A 10 33.53 6.11 10.30
CA SER A 10 33.76 6.21 8.87
C SER A 10 32.95 7.39 8.39
N ARG A 11 33.54 8.21 7.52
CA ARG A 11 32.73 9.17 6.78
C ARG A 11 31.72 8.40 5.95
N CYS A 12 30.51 8.94 5.81
CA CYS A 12 29.48 8.35 4.97
C CYS A 12 30.06 8.05 3.58
N PRO A 13 30.02 6.80 3.10
CA PRO A 13 30.66 6.43 1.84
C PRO A 13 29.98 7.06 0.62
N VAL A 14 28.74 7.54 0.80
CA VAL A 14 27.95 8.18 -0.25
C VAL A 14 28.31 9.67 -0.38
N CYS A 15 28.17 10.47 0.68
CA CYS A 15 28.47 11.91 0.61
C CYS A 15 29.91 12.28 0.93
N ARG A 16 30.62 11.45 1.71
CA ARG A 16 32.01 11.67 2.19
C ARG A 16 32.23 12.93 3.04
N GLU A 17 31.16 13.60 3.44
CA GLU A 17 31.16 14.85 4.19
C GLU A 17 30.99 14.58 5.69
N GLU A 18 29.93 13.86 6.06
CA GLU A 18 29.53 13.65 7.46
C GLU A 18 29.90 12.27 8.00
N VAL A 19 29.86 12.12 9.33
CA VAL A 19 30.00 10.83 10.01
C VAL A 19 28.88 9.89 9.59
N GLU A 20 29.24 8.64 9.30
CA GLU A 20 28.28 7.62 8.97
C GLU A 20 27.49 7.17 10.21
N THR A 21 26.22 7.51 10.23
CA THR A 21 25.21 6.94 11.13
C THR A 21 24.06 6.36 10.30
N LYS A 22 23.23 5.53 10.93
CA LYS A 22 22.03 5.01 10.25
C LYS A 22 21.10 6.14 9.81
N ASP A 23 20.87 7.10 10.70
CA ASP A 23 19.99 8.24 10.43
C ASP A 23 20.58 9.14 9.36
N HIS A 24 21.91 9.34 9.36
CA HIS A 24 22.57 10.07 8.29
C HIS A 24 22.37 9.38 6.94
N VAL A 25 22.72 8.08 6.83
CA VAL A 25 22.60 7.33 5.57
C VAL A 25 21.17 7.30 5.05
N LEU A 26 20.18 7.24 5.94
CA LEU A 26 18.79 7.07 5.56
C LEU A 26 18.02 8.38 5.39
N TYR A 27 18.35 9.47 6.09
CA TYR A 27 17.51 10.68 6.12
C TYR A 27 18.29 11.98 5.94
N GLU A 28 19.51 12.08 6.46
CA GLU A 28 20.22 13.37 6.53
C GLU A 28 21.23 13.57 5.40
N CYS A 29 21.75 12.48 4.84
CA CYS A 29 22.70 12.48 3.74
C CYS A 29 22.12 13.26 2.56
N LYS A 30 22.93 14.09 1.90
CA LYS A 30 22.50 14.88 0.74
C LYS A 30 21.80 14.03 -0.34
N SER A 31 22.36 12.86 -0.64
CA SER A 31 21.74 11.91 -1.59
C SER A 31 20.44 11.30 -1.05
N ALA A 32 20.35 11.05 0.25
CA ALA A 32 19.11 10.57 0.87
C ALA A 32 18.01 11.63 0.82
N LYS A 33 18.34 12.90 1.15
CA LYS A 33 17.43 14.03 1.06
C LYS A 33 16.90 14.25 -0.35
N GLU A 34 17.76 14.13 -1.37
CA GLU A 34 17.34 14.24 -2.77
C GLU A 34 16.26 13.20 -3.12
N VAL A 35 16.50 11.94 -2.77
CA VAL A 35 15.56 10.82 -3.00
C VAL A 35 14.26 11.03 -2.22
N TRP A 36 14.35 11.41 -0.95
CA TRP A 36 13.19 11.64 -0.11
C TRP A 36 12.36 12.83 -0.55
N ASN A 37 12.98 13.93 -0.96
CA ASN A 37 12.26 15.12 -1.45
C ASN A 37 11.59 14.85 -2.79
N MET A 38 12.23 14.06 -3.67
CA MET A 38 11.60 13.62 -4.90
C MET A 38 10.36 12.76 -4.61
N LEU A 39 10.48 11.80 -3.68
CA LEU A 39 9.34 10.98 -3.25
C LEU A 39 8.24 11.82 -2.59
N ALA A 40 8.61 12.73 -1.67
CA ALA A 40 7.69 13.62 -0.97
C ALA A 40 6.86 14.48 -1.93
N THR A 41 7.50 14.99 -2.99
CA THR A 41 6.83 15.77 -4.04
C THR A 41 5.71 14.98 -4.73
N LEU A 42 5.90 13.68 -4.98
CA LEU A 42 4.85 12.82 -5.57
C LEU A 42 3.62 12.71 -4.66
N PHE A 43 3.83 12.79 -3.35
CA PHE A 43 2.79 12.75 -2.32
C PHE A 43 2.33 14.15 -1.86
N LYS A 44 2.72 15.21 -2.58
CA LYS A 44 2.37 16.61 -2.27
C LYS A 44 2.88 17.11 -0.92
N HIS A 45 3.97 16.53 -0.41
CA HIS A 45 4.70 17.03 0.75
C HIS A 45 5.82 17.98 0.32
N HIS A 46 6.07 19.01 1.12
CA HIS A 46 7.14 19.97 0.86
C HIS A 46 8.54 19.38 1.12
N GLU A 47 8.65 18.49 2.11
CA GLU A 47 9.91 17.86 2.50
C GLU A 47 9.68 16.38 2.82
N GLY A 48 10.73 15.59 2.60
CA GLY A 48 10.77 14.19 3.03
C GLY A 48 10.88 14.00 4.54
N PRO A 49 10.80 12.75 5.00
CA PRO A 49 10.94 12.42 6.42
C PRO A 49 12.38 12.61 6.91
N SER A 50 12.51 13.06 8.16
CA SER A 50 13.79 13.18 8.86
C SER A 50 14.14 11.97 9.73
N ASN A 51 13.21 11.03 9.91
CA ASN A 51 13.39 9.83 10.72
C ASN A 51 12.42 8.72 10.31
N ILE A 52 12.57 7.55 10.92
CA ILE A 52 11.75 6.36 10.64
C ILE A 52 10.27 6.58 10.95
N GLU A 53 9.94 7.34 12.00
CA GLU A 53 8.55 7.60 12.33
C GLU A 53 7.87 8.45 11.26
N GLY A 54 8.53 9.52 10.81
CA GLY A 54 8.09 10.33 9.67
C GLY A 54 7.93 9.46 8.43
N ALA A 55 8.92 8.61 8.13
CA ALA A 55 8.89 7.74 6.96
C ALA A 55 7.70 6.77 6.96
N LEU A 56 7.28 6.28 8.13
CA LEU A 56 6.18 5.30 8.23
C LEU A 56 4.80 5.92 8.52
N ARG A 57 4.75 7.17 9.01
CA ARG A 57 3.52 7.78 9.55
C ARG A 57 3.14 9.16 8.99
N MET A 58 3.83 9.70 7.97
CA MET A 58 3.54 11.03 7.42
C MET A 58 2.11 11.19 6.84
N ASN A 59 1.54 10.13 6.23
CA ASN A 59 0.26 10.21 5.50
C ASN A 59 -1.00 9.80 6.31
N LYS A 60 -1.07 10.15 7.61
CA LYS A 60 -2.17 9.72 8.50
C LYS A 60 -3.57 10.19 8.07
N LEU A 61 -3.68 11.28 7.32
CA LEU A 61 -4.98 11.87 6.92
C LEU A 61 -5.52 11.32 5.59
N HIS A 62 -4.71 10.57 4.83
CA HIS A 62 -5.11 10.02 3.53
C HIS A 62 -5.89 8.70 3.66
N SER A 63 -6.42 8.19 2.54
CA SER A 63 -7.03 6.85 2.48
C SER A 63 -6.06 5.75 2.90
N SER A 64 -6.61 4.59 3.27
CA SER A 64 -5.82 3.39 3.56
C SER A 64 -4.90 3.01 2.40
N LEU A 65 -5.37 3.14 1.15
CA LEU A 65 -4.56 2.88 -0.04
C LEU A 65 -3.31 3.77 -0.09
N VAL A 66 -3.47 5.10 -0.01
CA VAL A 66 -2.33 6.04 -0.07
C VAL A 66 -1.37 5.83 1.10
N LYS A 67 -1.88 5.53 2.30
CA LYS A 67 -1.06 5.19 3.47
C LYS A 67 -0.16 3.98 3.21
N GLU A 68 -0.74 2.91 2.66
CA GLU A 68 0.01 1.70 2.36
C GLU A 68 1.01 1.89 1.22
N ILE A 69 0.62 2.64 0.19
CA ILE A 69 1.51 3.01 -0.91
C ILE A 69 2.70 3.81 -0.36
N TRP A 70 2.45 4.82 0.49
CA TRP A 70 3.50 5.59 1.14
C TRP A 70 4.45 4.69 1.93
N GLN A 71 3.91 3.81 2.77
CA GLN A 71 4.73 2.88 3.56
C GLN A 71 5.57 1.96 2.68
N ALA A 72 5.00 1.43 1.60
CA ALA A 72 5.72 0.58 0.65
C ALA A 72 6.86 1.35 -0.05
N CYS A 73 6.60 2.59 -0.50
CA CYS A 73 7.61 3.47 -1.06
C CYS A 73 8.69 3.81 -0.04
N SER A 74 8.33 4.18 1.19
CA SER A 74 9.26 4.52 2.27
C SER A 74 10.20 3.37 2.63
N ILE A 75 9.64 2.16 2.79
CA ILE A 75 10.44 0.95 3.04
C ILE A 75 11.39 0.67 1.87
N THR A 76 10.88 0.79 0.64
CA THR A 76 11.69 0.61 -0.57
C THR A 76 12.82 1.64 -0.62
N THR A 77 12.56 2.91 -0.38
CA THR A 77 13.55 3.99 -0.32
C THR A 77 14.64 3.68 0.69
N MET A 78 14.29 3.33 1.94
CA MET A 78 15.27 2.98 2.97
C MET A 78 16.17 1.81 2.54
N VAL A 79 15.58 0.75 1.97
CA VAL A 79 16.33 -0.41 1.46
C VAL A 79 17.27 0.00 0.33
N GLN A 80 16.80 0.82 -0.61
CA GLN A 80 17.63 1.23 -1.76
C GLN A 80 18.74 2.20 -1.35
N LEU A 81 18.49 3.11 -0.41
CA LEU A 81 19.52 3.99 0.16
C LEU A 81 20.60 3.16 0.87
N TRP A 82 20.21 2.16 1.66
CA TRP A 82 21.16 1.27 2.31
C TRP A 82 21.97 0.44 1.30
N LYS A 83 21.33 -0.04 0.23
CA LYS A 83 22.03 -0.73 -0.88
C LYS A 83 22.98 0.20 -1.62
N ALA A 84 22.58 1.46 -1.87
CA ALA A 84 23.43 2.46 -2.51
C ALA A 84 24.66 2.76 -1.65
N ARG A 85 24.50 2.87 -0.33
CA ARG A 85 25.60 2.96 0.65
C ARG A 85 26.55 1.76 0.53
N ASN A 86 26.02 0.54 0.47
CA ASN A 86 26.87 -0.65 0.36
C ASN A 86 27.67 -0.66 -0.95
N LYS A 87 27.02 -0.34 -2.07
CA LYS A 87 27.71 -0.20 -3.37
C LYS A 87 28.84 0.83 -3.31
N ALA A 88 28.60 1.98 -2.68
CA ALA A 88 29.61 3.02 -2.53
C ALA A 88 30.85 2.56 -1.75
N LEU A 89 30.68 1.69 -0.74
CA LEU A 89 31.82 1.12 0.00
C LEU A 89 32.66 0.16 -0.83
N TYR A 90 32.02 -0.62 -1.70
CA TYR A 90 32.71 -1.61 -2.55
C TYR A 90 33.15 -1.03 -3.90
N GLY A 91 33.03 0.29 -4.10
CA GLY A 91 33.42 0.95 -5.35
C GLY A 91 32.54 0.57 -6.55
N GLU A 92 31.33 0.07 -6.30
CA GLU A 92 30.38 -0.29 -7.34
C GLU A 92 29.69 0.95 -7.95
N LYS A 93 29.07 0.76 -9.12
CA LYS A 93 28.30 1.81 -9.79
C LYS A 93 27.18 2.35 -8.89
N ALA A 94 27.16 3.67 -8.70
CA ALA A 94 26.14 4.35 -7.91
C ALA A 94 24.72 4.05 -8.44
N THR A 95 23.78 3.89 -7.51
CA THR A 95 22.35 3.77 -7.84
C THR A 95 21.79 5.16 -8.05
N SER A 96 21.20 5.41 -9.22
CA SER A 96 20.63 6.73 -9.53
C SER A 96 19.31 6.95 -8.80
N THR A 97 18.99 8.21 -8.48
CA THR A 97 17.70 8.63 -7.92
C THR A 97 16.53 8.08 -8.74
N GLY A 98 16.62 8.14 -10.07
CA GLY A 98 15.60 7.59 -10.99
C GLY A 98 15.39 6.08 -10.84
N THR A 99 16.45 5.30 -10.57
CA THR A 99 16.31 3.86 -10.29
C THR A 99 15.54 3.61 -9.00
N ILE A 100 15.81 4.40 -7.95
CA ILE A 100 15.10 4.30 -6.68
C ILE A 100 13.62 4.67 -6.85
N MET A 101 13.33 5.73 -7.61
CA MET A 101 11.94 6.12 -7.92
C MET A 101 11.19 5.07 -8.73
N TYR A 102 11.86 4.43 -9.71
CA TYR A 102 11.27 3.30 -10.42
C TYR A 102 10.89 2.16 -9.47
N MET A 103 11.77 1.80 -8.53
CA MET A 103 11.48 0.75 -7.53
C MET A 103 10.33 1.17 -6.60
N CYS A 104 10.23 2.44 -6.23
CA CYS A 104 9.12 2.95 -5.42
C CYS A 104 7.79 2.86 -6.19
N ARG A 105 7.75 3.24 -7.47
CA ARG A 105 6.55 3.08 -8.31
C ARG A 105 6.15 1.61 -8.45
N ALA A 106 7.11 0.70 -8.61
CA ALA A 106 6.83 -0.74 -8.64
C ALA A 106 6.21 -1.22 -7.31
N ALA A 107 6.78 -0.80 -6.17
CA ALA A 107 6.22 -1.12 -4.85
C ALA A 107 4.80 -0.57 -4.66
N ALA A 108 4.57 0.67 -5.13
CA ALA A 108 3.26 1.32 -5.12
C ALA A 108 2.24 0.57 -5.99
N TYR A 109 2.65 0.10 -7.17
CA TYR A 109 1.81 -0.66 -8.09
C TYR A 109 1.28 -1.94 -7.43
N HIS A 110 2.12 -2.66 -6.68
CA HIS A 110 1.70 -3.85 -5.94
C HIS A 110 0.72 -3.59 -4.79
N LYS A 111 0.48 -2.32 -4.42
CA LYS A 111 -0.52 -1.92 -3.43
C LYS A 111 -1.80 -1.35 -4.04
N SER A 112 -1.81 -1.10 -5.35
CA SER A 112 -2.88 -0.38 -6.06
C SER A 112 -4.20 -1.15 -6.24
N ASP A 113 -4.27 -2.40 -5.78
CA ASP A 113 -5.45 -3.26 -5.90
C ASP A 113 -6.51 -3.03 -4.79
N LYS A 114 -6.20 -2.21 -3.79
CA LYS A 114 -7.08 -1.94 -2.64
C LYS A 114 -8.13 -0.86 -2.92
N CYS A 115 -9.25 -0.94 -2.19
CA CYS A 115 -10.29 0.08 -2.21
C CYS A 115 -9.74 1.44 -1.76
N MET A 116 -10.11 2.48 -2.51
CA MET A 116 -9.78 3.87 -2.20
C MET A 116 -11.05 4.62 -1.80
N ASN A 117 -10.92 5.53 -0.84
CA ASN A 117 -11.96 6.54 -0.62
C ASN A 117 -11.77 7.63 -1.68
N ASN A 118 -12.79 7.92 -2.48
CA ASN A 118 -12.72 8.90 -3.57
C ASN A 118 -12.48 10.32 -3.04
N ASN A 119 -11.22 10.70 -2.82
CA ASN A 119 -10.77 12.07 -2.58
C ASN A 119 -9.86 12.53 -3.73
N VAL A 120 -10.00 13.79 -4.14
CA VAL A 120 -9.20 14.41 -5.21
C VAL A 120 -7.71 14.38 -4.90
N THR A 121 -7.31 14.66 -3.65
CA THR A 121 -5.90 14.65 -3.26
C THR A 121 -5.26 13.27 -3.47
N ASP A 122 -5.97 12.21 -3.09
CA ASP A 122 -5.49 10.83 -3.24
C ASP A 122 -5.42 10.43 -4.72
N LEU A 123 -6.39 10.86 -5.54
CA LEU A 123 -6.37 10.66 -6.99
C LEU A 123 -5.15 11.32 -7.65
N GLU A 124 -4.82 12.55 -7.24
CA GLU A 124 -3.65 13.25 -7.76
C GLU A 124 -2.33 12.57 -7.37
N ILE A 125 -2.24 12.03 -6.14
CA ILE A 125 -1.07 11.24 -5.71
C ILE A 125 -0.93 9.98 -6.57
N LEU A 126 -2.02 9.26 -6.83
CA LEU A 126 -1.99 8.09 -7.71
C LEU A 126 -1.55 8.46 -9.13
N HIS A 127 -2.04 9.60 -9.64
CA HIS A 127 -1.65 10.13 -10.94
C HIS A 127 -0.16 10.47 -11.01
N ASN A 128 0.37 11.17 -10.01
CA ASN A 128 1.80 11.52 -9.91
C ASN A 128 2.70 10.26 -9.84
N LEU A 129 2.21 9.19 -9.23
CA LEU A 129 2.90 7.90 -9.18
C LEU A 129 2.75 7.08 -10.48
N GLU A 130 2.05 7.61 -11.48
CA GLU A 130 1.76 6.96 -12.76
C GLU A 130 1.00 5.62 -12.58
N LEU A 131 0.20 5.52 -11.51
CA LEU A 131 -0.58 4.33 -11.21
C LEU A 131 -1.88 4.34 -12.01
N LYS A 132 -2.10 3.29 -12.80
CA LYS A 132 -3.38 3.11 -13.49
C LYS A 132 -4.46 2.78 -12.45
N THR A 133 -5.52 3.60 -12.40
CA THR A 133 -6.71 3.28 -11.64
C THR A 133 -7.37 2.03 -12.23
N ARG A 134 -7.55 1.00 -11.40
CA ARG A 134 -8.34 -0.18 -11.80
C ARG A 134 -9.80 0.15 -11.56
N VAL A 135 -10.60 0.13 -12.63
CA VAL A 135 -12.06 0.21 -12.48
C VAL A 135 -12.49 -1.07 -11.77
N LYS A 136 -12.96 -0.94 -10.53
CA LYS A 136 -13.58 -2.08 -9.83
C LYS A 136 -14.86 -2.43 -10.59
N GLN A 137 -15.12 -3.71 -10.80
CA GLN A 137 -16.40 -4.14 -11.36
C GLN A 137 -17.51 -3.56 -10.49
N LEU A 138 -18.33 -2.70 -11.09
CA LEU A 138 -19.48 -2.12 -10.43
C LEU A 138 -20.36 -3.27 -9.95
N MET A 139 -20.75 -3.25 -8.68
CA MET A 139 -21.75 -4.19 -8.19
C MET A 139 -22.99 -4.00 -9.04
N LYS A 140 -23.44 -5.07 -9.71
CA LYS A 140 -24.70 -5.06 -10.43
C LYS A 140 -25.80 -5.02 -9.37
N VAL A 141 -26.45 -3.87 -9.24
CA VAL A 141 -27.67 -3.77 -8.44
C VAL A 141 -28.72 -4.63 -9.15
N MET A 142 -29.14 -5.71 -8.51
CA MET A 142 -30.26 -6.53 -8.98
C MET A 142 -31.50 -6.11 -8.21
N GLU A 143 -32.59 -5.82 -8.91
CA GLU A 143 -33.88 -5.59 -8.29
C GLU A 143 -34.45 -6.94 -7.85
N CYS A 144 -34.57 -7.14 -6.54
CA CYS A 144 -35.22 -8.32 -5.98
C CYS A 144 -36.68 -8.00 -5.69
N TYR A 145 -37.60 -8.68 -6.38
CA TYR A 145 -39.03 -8.59 -6.11
C TYR A 145 -39.41 -9.57 -4.98
N TRP A 146 -40.10 -9.07 -3.97
CA TRP A 146 -40.62 -9.93 -2.90
C TRP A 146 -41.94 -10.57 -3.33
N CYS A 147 -41.92 -11.89 -3.51
CA CYS A 147 -43.14 -12.70 -3.67
C CYS A 147 -43.50 -13.40 -2.34
N VAL A 148 -44.80 -13.47 -2.04
CA VAL A 148 -45.32 -14.19 -0.87
C VAL A 148 -45.06 -15.69 -1.02
N PRO A 149 -44.50 -16.38 -0.01
CA PRO A 149 -44.25 -17.82 -0.10
C PRO A 149 -45.56 -18.63 -0.10
N PRO A 150 -45.56 -19.84 -0.70
CA PRO A 150 -46.70 -20.75 -0.63
C PRO A 150 -47.09 -21.11 0.81
N LEU A 151 -48.35 -21.53 0.99
CA LEU A 151 -48.87 -21.91 2.31
C LEU A 151 -48.02 -23.04 2.94
N GLY A 152 -47.57 -22.83 4.17
CA GLY A 152 -46.70 -23.77 4.90
C GLY A 152 -45.20 -23.56 4.67
N TYR A 153 -44.80 -22.53 3.93
CA TYR A 153 -43.40 -22.17 3.70
C TYR A 153 -43.07 -20.78 4.27
N ILE A 154 -41.85 -20.64 4.81
CA ILE A 154 -41.26 -19.35 5.18
C ILE A 154 -40.09 -19.05 4.24
N LYS A 155 -40.03 -17.81 3.77
CA LYS A 155 -38.90 -17.30 3.01
C LYS A 155 -37.81 -16.82 3.97
N ALA A 156 -36.64 -17.45 3.92
CA ALA A 156 -35.47 -17.08 4.71
C ALA A 156 -34.41 -16.46 3.81
N ASN A 157 -34.05 -15.21 4.08
CA ASN A 157 -32.91 -14.57 3.42
C ASN A 157 -31.76 -14.52 4.43
N THR A 158 -30.57 -14.97 4.03
CA THR A 158 -29.33 -14.60 4.72
C THR A 158 -28.66 -13.48 3.96
N ASP A 159 -28.09 -12.54 4.70
CA ASP A 159 -27.46 -11.28 4.31
C ASP A 159 -26.32 -11.41 3.28
N ALA A 160 -25.88 -12.63 2.96
CA ALA A 160 -24.85 -12.93 1.98
C ALA A 160 -25.29 -13.85 0.83
N GLN A 161 -26.55 -14.30 0.76
CA GLN A 161 -27.01 -15.21 -0.30
C GLN A 161 -27.66 -14.49 -1.47
N GLN A 162 -27.23 -14.86 -2.67
CA GLN A 162 -27.78 -14.40 -3.96
C GLN A 162 -29.12 -15.08 -4.29
N GLU A 163 -29.44 -16.18 -3.61
CA GLU A 163 -30.62 -17.01 -3.82
C GLU A 163 -31.53 -16.98 -2.60
N VAL A 164 -32.84 -16.92 -2.86
CA VAL A 164 -33.88 -16.99 -1.86
C VAL A 164 -34.16 -18.45 -1.52
N ILE A 165 -34.15 -18.79 -0.23
CA ILE A 165 -34.49 -20.15 0.23
C ILE A 165 -35.92 -20.16 0.80
N GLN A 166 -36.71 -21.16 0.42
CA GLN A 166 -37.97 -21.50 1.09
C GLN A 166 -37.76 -22.69 2.03
N VAL A 167 -38.26 -22.55 3.26
CA VAL A 167 -38.24 -23.60 4.29
C VAL A 167 -39.67 -24.04 4.55
N ARG A 168 -39.95 -25.35 4.42
CA ARG A 168 -41.25 -25.95 4.77
C ARG A 168 -41.37 -26.11 6.28
N LEU A 169 -42.53 -25.78 6.83
CA LEU A 169 -42.88 -26.09 8.21
C LEU A 169 -43.67 -27.40 8.25
N ASP A 170 -42.97 -28.53 8.15
CA ASP A 170 -43.49 -29.83 8.56
C ASP A 170 -43.14 -30.04 10.04
N GLY A 171 -44.07 -30.57 10.85
CA GLY A 171 -43.82 -30.89 12.27
C GLY A 171 -42.79 -32.03 12.48
N SER A 172 -42.02 -32.37 11.46
CA SER A 172 -40.93 -33.35 11.42
C SER A 172 -39.59 -32.62 11.44
N SER A 173 -38.58 -33.23 12.05
CA SER A 173 -37.22 -32.70 12.18
C SER A 173 -36.40 -32.67 10.88
N SER A 174 -37.07 -32.64 9.72
CA SER A 174 -36.46 -32.70 8.38
C SER A 174 -36.70 -31.42 7.59
N LEU A 175 -35.63 -30.68 7.29
CA LEU A 175 -35.69 -29.46 6.47
C LEU A 175 -35.67 -29.82 4.98
N GLU A 176 -36.78 -29.62 4.27
CA GLU A 176 -36.79 -29.59 2.80
C GLU A 176 -36.38 -28.19 2.30
N ILE A 177 -35.21 -28.10 1.66
CA ILE A 177 -34.66 -26.87 1.07
C ILE A 177 -34.90 -26.92 -0.44
N ASN A 178 -35.74 -26.03 -0.96
CA ASN A 178 -35.91 -25.83 -2.40
C ASN A 178 -35.25 -24.50 -2.80
N GLN A 179 -34.30 -24.56 -3.75
CA GLN A 179 -33.76 -23.37 -4.40
C GLN A 179 -34.82 -22.79 -5.34
N ILE A 180 -35.14 -21.51 -5.19
CA ILE A 180 -35.93 -20.78 -6.18
C ILE A 180 -34.97 -20.23 -7.22
N ASN A 181 -34.92 -20.89 -8.38
CA ASN A 181 -34.29 -20.33 -9.58
C ASN A 181 -35.34 -19.51 -10.34
N ASP A 182 -35.69 -18.33 -9.83
CA ASP A 182 -36.44 -17.35 -10.60
C ASP A 182 -35.46 -16.36 -11.24
N LEU A 183 -35.23 -16.57 -12.56
CA LEU A 183 -34.69 -15.69 -13.62
C LEU A 183 -33.56 -14.69 -13.28
#